data_AF-A0A1M6SWL8-F1
#
_entry.id   AF-A0A1M6SWL8-F1
#
_cell.length_a   1.000
_cell.length_b   1.000
_cell.length_c   1.000
_cell.angle_alpha   90.00
_cell.angle_beta   90.00
_cell.angle_gamma   90.00
#
_symmetry.space_group_name_H-M   'P 1'
#
loop_
_entity.id
_entity.type
_entity.pdbx_description
1 polymer ?
#
loop_
_entity_poly.entity_id
_entity_poly.type
_entity_poly.pdbx_seq_one_letter_code
_entity_poly.pdbx_strand_id
1 'polypeptide(L)'
;MATFLLIFSLLLAVFSGFLCWQVMEQRKLIARMMAQTAENDEMSSREKEPDLLLTLKVLDPIAVAKRESRSARVLADKLPVMVRKMVYQGVMKELEEEMVERGIDVEMHIEYR
;
A
#
# COMPACT_ATOMS: atom_id res chain seq x y z
N MET A 1 -39.32 -41.25 5.83
CA MET A 1 -38.85 -40.59 4.60
C MET A 1 -39.27 -39.11 4.54
N ALA A 2 -40.55 -38.77 4.69
CA ALA A 2 -41.02 -37.37 4.68
C ALA A 2 -40.41 -36.48 5.78
N THR A 3 -40.17 -37.03 6.98
CA THR A 3 -39.55 -36.29 8.10
C THR A 3 -38.11 -35.86 7.84
N PHE A 4 -37.31 -36.71 7.18
CA PHE A 4 -35.95 -36.37 6.77
C PHE A 4 -35.92 -35.27 5.71
N LEU A 5 -36.85 -35.32 4.73
CA LEU A 5 -36.99 -34.28 3.71
C LEU A 5 -37.40 -32.93 4.34
N LEU A 6 -38.29 -32.95 5.34
CA LEU A 6 -38.67 -31.73 6.07
C LEU A 6 -37.51 -31.10 6.84
N ILE A 7 -36.71 -31.92 7.53
CA ILE A 7 -35.53 -31.43 8.26
C ILE A 7 -34.51 -30.84 7.29
N PHE A 8 -34.26 -31.51 6.17
CA PHE A 8 -33.32 -31.03 5.16
C PHE A 8 -33.81 -29.71 4.52
N SER A 9 -35.10 -29.62 4.20
CA SER A 9 -35.71 -28.39 3.69
C SER A 9 -35.60 -27.22 4.68
N LEU A 10 -35.78 -27.49 5.98
CA LEU A 10 -35.65 -26.47 7.02
C LEU A 10 -34.20 -25.96 7.12
N LEU A 11 -33.23 -26.87 7.03
CA LEU A 11 -31.81 -26.56 7.11
C LEU A 11 -31.36 -25.72 5.90
N LEU A 12 -31.81 -26.08 4.69
CA LEU A 12 -31.56 -25.28 3.49
C LEU A 12 -32.18 -23.88 3.58
N ALA A 13 -33.41 -23.77 4.12
CA ALA A 13 -34.07 -22.49 4.29
C ALA A 13 -33.25 -21.57 5.22
N VAL A 14 -32.79 -22.08 6.36
CA VAL A 14 -31.94 -21.32 7.31
C VAL A 14 -30.61 -20.92 6.66
N PHE A 15 -29.96 -21.84 5.95
CA PHE A 15 -28.68 -21.57 5.30
C PHE A 15 -28.80 -20.52 4.19
N SER A 16 -29.87 -20.59 3.40
CA SER A 16 -30.16 -19.61 2.35
C SER A 16 -30.47 -18.22 2.91
N GLY A 17 -31.20 -18.14 4.03
CA GLY A 17 -31.45 -16.88 4.72
C GLY A 17 -30.17 -16.27 5.29
N PHE A 18 -29.30 -17.10 5.87
CA PHE A 18 -28.01 -16.66 6.39
C PHE A 18 -27.07 -16.13 5.29
N LEU A 19 -26.96 -16.85 4.17
CA LEU A 19 -26.19 -16.41 3.00
C LEU A 19 -26.75 -15.09 2.43
N CYS A 20 -28.07 -14.97 2.34
CA CYS A 20 -28.72 -13.76 1.85
C CYS A 20 -28.40 -12.55 2.76
N TRP A 21 -28.47 -12.75 4.08
CA TRP A 21 -28.06 -11.73 5.06
C TRP A 21 -26.60 -11.33 4.91
N GLN A 22 -25.69 -12.30 4.76
CA GLN A 22 -24.26 -12.05 4.57
C GLN A 22 -23.97 -11.28 3.28
N VAL A 23 -24.65 -11.63 2.18
CA VAL A 23 -24.52 -10.93 0.89
C VAL A 23 -25.06 -9.50 0.98
N MET A 24 -26.15 -9.28 1.73
CA MET A 24 -26.66 -7.93 1.96
C MET A 24 -25.68 -7.07 2.77
N GLU A 25 -25.06 -7.60 3.81
CA GLU A 25 -24.03 -6.89 4.57
C GLU A 25 -22.80 -6.57 3.73
N GLN A 26 -22.33 -7.51 2.91
CA GLN A 26 -21.24 -7.27 1.95
C GLN A 26 -21.62 -6.19 0.92
N ARG A 27 -22.85 -6.22 0.41
CA ARG A 27 -23.35 -5.19 -0.52
C ARG A 27 -23.41 -3.81 0.11
N LYS A 28 -23.75 -3.68 1.40
CA LYS A 28 -23.71 -2.39 2.11
C LYS A 28 -22.29 -1.86 2.23
N LEU A 29 -21.32 -2.74 2.50
CA LEU A 29 -19.91 -2.36 2.60
C LEU A 29 -19.37 -1.91 1.24
N ILE A 30 -19.66 -2.65 0.17
CA ILE A 30 -19.32 -2.27 -1.22
C ILE A 30 -20.02 -0.98 -1.62
N ALA A 31 -21.30 -0.79 -1.28
CA ALA A 31 -22.02 0.45 -1.59
C ALA A 31 -21.44 1.66 -0.85
N ARG A 32 -20.96 1.49 0.39
CA ARG A 32 -20.26 2.56 1.13
C ARG A 32 -18.90 2.89 0.51
N MET A 33 -18.14 1.87 0.09
CA MET A 33 -16.89 2.10 -0.63
C MET A 33 -17.14 2.77 -1.98
N MET A 34 -18.15 2.33 -2.74
CA MET A 34 -18.55 2.95 -4.01
C MET A 34 -19.08 4.37 -3.82
N ALA A 35 -19.79 4.69 -2.72
CA ALA A 35 -20.21 6.06 -2.43
C ALA A 35 -19.02 6.97 -2.10
N GLN A 36 -18.02 6.47 -1.36
CA GLN A 36 -16.76 7.19 -1.11
C GLN A 36 -15.92 7.36 -2.39
N THR A 37 -15.99 6.41 -3.33
CA THR A 37 -15.38 6.54 -4.65
C THR A 37 -16.16 7.51 -5.54
N ALA A 38 -17.50 7.49 -5.50
CA ALA A 38 -18.37 8.34 -6.32
C ALA A 38 -18.36 9.81 -5.88
N GLU A 39 -18.33 10.10 -4.57
CA GLU A 39 -18.11 11.48 -4.09
C GLU A 39 -16.71 12.00 -4.46
N ASN A 40 -15.72 11.10 -4.60
CA ASN A 40 -14.39 11.47 -5.15
C ASN A 40 -14.39 11.60 -6.68
N ASP A 41 -15.22 10.84 -7.41
CA ASP A 41 -15.26 10.82 -8.88
C ASP A 41 -16.04 12.00 -9.49
N GLU A 42 -17.13 12.46 -8.86
CA GLU A 42 -17.83 13.67 -9.32
C GLU A 42 -16.98 14.94 -9.13
N MET A 43 -15.98 14.91 -8.23
CA MET A 43 -15.01 16.00 -8.08
C MET A 43 -13.74 15.82 -8.92
N SER A 44 -13.51 14.62 -9.48
CA SER A 44 -12.32 14.29 -10.30
C SER A 44 -12.53 14.39 -11.81
N SER A 45 -13.76 14.63 -12.27
CA SER A 45 -14.08 14.77 -13.70
C SER A 45 -13.88 16.20 -14.27
N ARG A 46 -13.48 17.16 -13.44
CA ARG A 46 -12.87 18.43 -13.89
C ARG A 46 -11.35 18.27 -13.90
N GLU A 47 -10.79 17.93 -15.07
CA GLU A 47 -9.38 18.17 -15.44
C GLU A 47 -8.39 18.22 -14.26
N LYS A 48 -8.24 17.13 -13.52
CA LYS A 48 -7.06 17.00 -12.65
C LYS A 48 -5.91 16.62 -13.57
N GLU A 49 -5.00 17.56 -13.78
CA GLU A 49 -3.66 17.23 -14.28
C GLU A 49 -3.13 16.05 -13.45
N PRO A 50 -2.58 15.00 -14.09
CA PRO A 50 -2.11 13.83 -13.36
C PRO A 50 -1.04 14.26 -12.36
N ASP A 51 -1.18 13.83 -11.10
CA ASP A 51 -0.17 14.09 -10.07
C ASP A 51 1.19 13.58 -10.56
N LEU A 52 2.14 14.50 -10.73
CA LEU A 52 3.47 14.18 -11.23
C LEU A 52 4.29 13.53 -10.11
N LEU A 53 4.51 12.21 -10.22
CA LEU A 53 5.29 11.43 -9.26
C LEU A 53 6.75 11.31 -9.70
N LEU A 54 7.67 11.71 -8.82
CA LEU A 54 9.11 11.52 -9.02
C LEU A 54 9.57 10.23 -8.33
N THR A 55 9.98 9.24 -9.12
CA THR A 55 10.56 7.98 -8.59
C THR A 55 12.08 8.01 -8.69
N LEU A 56 12.76 7.81 -7.56
CA LEU A 56 14.21 7.73 -7.49
C LEU A 56 14.66 6.29 -7.23
N LYS A 57 15.61 5.80 -8.03
CA LYS A 57 16.23 4.47 -7.85
C LYS A 57 17.72 4.61 -7.64
N VAL A 58 18.20 4.10 -6.51
CA VAL A 58 19.65 3.96 -6.26
C VAL A 58 20.15 2.73 -7.03
N LEU A 59 21.01 2.97 -8.03
CA LEU A 59 21.52 1.93 -8.92
C LEU A 59 22.45 0.94 -8.21
N ASP A 60 23.41 1.45 -7.43
CA ASP A 60 24.33 0.63 -6.63
C ASP A 60 24.43 1.16 -5.18
N PRO A 61 23.54 0.70 -4.29
CA PRO A 61 23.56 1.14 -2.90
C PRO A 61 24.79 0.64 -2.14
N ILE A 62 25.42 -0.45 -2.57
CA ILE A 62 26.59 -1.02 -1.87
C ILE A 62 27.82 -0.17 -2.14
N ALA A 63 28.03 0.24 -3.40
CA ALA A 63 29.11 1.15 -3.74
C ALA A 63 29.00 2.50 -3.00
N VAL A 64 27.78 3.04 -2.90
CA VAL A 64 27.49 4.27 -2.14
C VAL A 64 27.93 4.11 -0.69
N ALA A 65 27.50 3.05 -0.01
CA ALA A 65 27.91 2.79 1.38
C ALA A 65 29.44 2.63 1.55
N LYS A 66 30.10 1.93 0.62
CA LYS A 66 31.56 1.69 0.68
C LYS A 66 32.39 2.96 0.46
N ARG A 67 31.84 3.95 -0.23
CA ARG A 67 32.46 5.26 -0.47
C ARG A 67 32.34 6.16 0.76
N GLU A 68 31.17 6.19 1.39
CA GLU A 68 30.88 7.06 2.53
C GLU A 68 31.61 6.68 3.82
N SER A 69 31.82 5.38 4.08
CA SER A 69 32.45 4.99 5.35
C SER A 69 33.22 3.67 5.33
N ARG A 70 34.29 3.61 6.14
CA ARG A 70 35.07 2.40 6.41
C ARG A 70 34.28 1.36 7.21
N SER A 71 33.44 1.77 8.16
CA SER A 71 32.60 0.84 8.93
C SER A 71 31.45 0.29 8.07
N ALA A 72 30.90 1.12 7.19
CA ALA A 72 29.89 0.71 6.21
C ALA A 72 30.42 -0.31 5.21
N ARG A 73 31.72 -0.28 4.87
CA ARG A 73 32.36 -1.31 4.03
C ARG A 73 32.31 -2.70 4.65
N VAL A 74 32.67 -2.82 5.93
CA VAL A 74 32.61 -4.09 6.67
C VAL A 74 31.17 -4.60 6.78
N LEU A 75 30.23 -3.68 7.01
CA LEU A 75 28.81 -4.00 7.10
C LEU A 75 28.22 -4.43 5.76
N ALA A 76 28.68 -3.84 4.66
CA ALA A 76 28.27 -4.20 3.31
C ALA A 76 28.69 -5.61 2.93
N ASP A 77 29.89 -6.02 3.35
CA ASP A 77 30.42 -7.36 3.07
C ASP A 77 29.71 -8.45 3.90
N LYS A 78 29.24 -8.12 5.12
CA LYS A 78 28.57 -9.08 6.02
C LYS A 78 27.04 -9.08 5.94
N LEU A 79 26.42 -7.92 5.70
CA LEU A 79 24.97 -7.70 5.77
C LEU A 79 24.47 -6.78 4.63
N PRO A 80 24.55 -7.22 3.36
CA PRO A 80 24.27 -6.38 2.20
C PRO A 80 22.80 -5.90 2.12
N VAL A 81 21.84 -6.71 2.59
CA VAL A 81 20.42 -6.33 2.60
C VAL A 81 20.16 -5.17 3.56
N MET A 82 20.81 -5.17 4.72
CA MET A 82 20.67 -4.12 5.72
C MET A 82 21.30 -2.82 5.23
N VAL A 83 22.50 -2.91 4.62
CA VAL A 83 23.16 -1.74 4.03
C VAL A 83 22.33 -1.12 2.92
N ARG A 84 21.68 -1.94 2.07
CA ARG A 84 20.74 -1.42 1.06
C ARG A 84 19.65 -0.57 1.71
N LYS A 85 18.98 -1.06 2.74
CA LYS A 85 17.94 -0.31 3.45
C LYS A 85 18.48 0.98 4.06
N MET A 86 19.62 0.91 4.72
CA MET A 86 20.27 2.08 5.33
C MET A 86 20.61 3.16 4.30
N VAL A 87 21.06 2.77 3.11
CA VAL A 87 21.39 3.72 2.04
C VAL A 87 20.12 4.40 1.53
N TYR A 88 19.05 3.66 1.28
CA TYR A 88 17.77 4.25 0.88
C TYR A 88 17.21 5.19 1.96
N GLN A 89 17.32 4.82 3.23
CA GLN A 89 16.91 5.68 4.35
C GLN A 89 17.78 6.94 4.46
N GLY A 90 19.10 6.81 4.26
CA GLY A 90 20.02 7.94 4.27
C GLY A 90 19.73 8.93 3.14
N VAL A 91 19.57 8.43 1.92
CA VAL A 91 19.23 9.25 0.75
C VAL A 91 17.87 9.92 0.92
N MET A 92 16.88 9.21 1.47
CA MET A 92 15.57 9.78 1.75
C MET A 92 15.68 10.96 2.71
N LYS A 93 16.40 10.79 3.83
CA LYS A 93 16.57 11.83 4.82
C LYS A 93 17.32 13.06 4.27
N GLU A 94 18.42 12.83 3.55
CA GLU A 94 19.21 13.91 2.93
C GLU A 94 18.37 14.70 1.92
N LEU A 95 17.59 14.00 1.09
CA LEU A 95 16.72 14.64 0.12
C LEU A 95 15.57 15.39 0.78
N GLU A 96 14.97 14.85 1.84
CA GLU A 96 13.95 15.54 2.63
C GLU A 96 14.48 16.84 3.24
N GLU A 97 15.68 16.80 3.84
CA GLU A 97 16.35 18.00 4.37
C GLU A 97 16.59 19.06 3.27
N GLU A 98 17.09 18.66 2.09
CA GLU A 98 17.28 19.59 0.96
C GLU A 98 15.95 20.17 0.44
N MET A 99 14.88 19.37 0.39
CA MET A 99 13.58 19.84 -0.09
C MET A 99 12.96 20.83 0.90
N VAL A 100 13.06 20.56 2.20
CA VAL A 100 12.61 21.46 3.26
C VAL A 100 13.40 22.77 3.25
N GLU A 101 14.73 22.73 3.05
CA GLU A 101 15.56 23.93 2.94
C GLU A 101 15.11 24.82 1.76
N ARG A 102 14.65 24.20 0.66
CA ARG A 102 14.08 24.90 -0.50
C ARG A 102 12.62 25.30 -0.32
N GLY A 103 12.01 25.00 0.82
CA GLY A 103 10.60 25.28 1.12
C GLY A 103 9.62 24.43 0.32
N ILE A 104 10.04 23.26 -0.15
CA ILE A 104 9.22 22.31 -0.92
C ILE A 104 8.71 21.24 0.05
N ASP A 105 7.38 21.14 0.17
CA ASP A 105 6.73 20.09 0.96
C ASP A 105 6.64 18.82 0.12
N VAL A 106 7.21 17.72 0.60
CA VAL A 106 7.32 16.46 -0.14
C VAL A 106 6.93 15.27 0.72
N GLU A 107 6.14 14.37 0.15
CA GLU A 107 5.82 13.09 0.79
C GLU A 107 6.70 12.00 0.17
N MET A 108 7.59 11.41 0.98
CA MET A 108 8.57 10.45 0.52
C MET A 108 8.23 9.03 1.01
N HIS A 109 8.28 8.06 0.11
CA HIS A 109 8.00 6.65 0.40
C HIS A 109 9.06 5.72 -0.19
N ILE A 110 9.37 4.63 0.53
CA ILE A 110 10.25 3.57 0.03
C ILE A 110 9.40 2.41 -0.48
N GLU A 111 9.39 2.21 -1.80
CA GLU A 111 8.76 1.05 -2.43
C GLU A 111 9.73 -0.13 -2.56
N TYR A 112 9.30 -1.32 -2.13
CA TYR A 112 10.03 -2.56 -2.33
C TYR A 112 9.54 -3.22 -3.62
N ARG A 113 10.36 -3.16 -4.67
CA ARG A 113 10.10 -3.78 -5.97
C ARG A 113 11.06 -4.94 -6.26
#